data_AF-A0A167Q1X8-F1
#
_entry.id   AF-A0A167Q1X8-F1
#
_cell.length_a   1.000
_cell.length_b   1.000
_cell.length_c   1.000
_cell.angle_alpha   90.00
_cell.angle_beta   90.00
_cell.angle_gamma   90.00
#
_symmetry.space_group_name_H-M   'P 1'
#
loop_
_entity.id
_entity.type
_entity.pdbx_description
1 polymer ?
#
loop_
_entity_poly.entity_id
_entity_poly.type
_entity_poly.pdbx_seq_one_letter_code
_entity_poly.pdbx_strand_id
1 'polypeptide(L)'
;MGTCELLDYATEGFLAAHDDLRSGQKSRRTIEKCGKVLNLLHNALKDSRQLKSPYTLCAIFMLMIAEMWVSESAQSYMSHMQGICTLLHHTIDEPWHDSFGQDLRYHLIVPACIEAIINPNIPQIDLRYLHILNTRLGCYRPLDKEEGQAIESLDLPYLMRFSCFTRQPELHEKEMVREYKRMQIECPFVRRRLMDLTNMAKATRKTNTALVRAQIQMGVAYTMILSFTLMINAFISAMDPTSKRLQEEALLYAREAIWITRILSKQLPVGAGFMPAALFAAWVATDDDEVIEGIESTIKQHKSYWAEPQYVEHFTTLKKRVGIIRNRRLVELRAGGLRGMDVTAFTTANGPEYNPWGRDAPFVDTMSLHNGNPRMMISGASCVPEPESGALYNWDFNFAALAFNHV
;
A
#
# COMPACT_ATOMS: atom_id res chain seq x y z
N MET A 1 -8.43 -0.87 28.91
CA MET A 1 -9.43 -1.97 28.90
C MET A 1 -10.49 -1.68 29.94
N GLY A 2 -11.77 -1.92 29.65
CA GLY A 2 -12.85 -1.81 30.63
C GLY A 2 -13.89 -0.70 30.43
N THR A 3 -13.88 0.04 29.32
CA THR A 3 -14.92 1.07 29.01
C THR A 3 -15.79 0.71 27.81
N CYS A 4 -15.38 -0.23 26.96
CA CYS A 4 -16.12 -0.68 25.79
C CYS A 4 -16.03 -2.20 25.66
N GLU A 5 -17.14 -2.89 26.01
CA GLU A 5 -17.23 -4.35 25.99
C GLU A 5 -16.83 -4.95 24.63
N LEU A 6 -17.27 -4.33 23.52
CA LEU A 6 -16.94 -4.78 22.17
C LEU A 6 -15.43 -4.80 21.93
N LEU A 7 -14.73 -3.73 22.29
CA LEU A 7 -13.28 -3.62 22.07
C LEU A 7 -12.50 -4.58 22.98
N ASP A 8 -12.95 -4.76 24.22
CA ASP A 8 -12.32 -5.71 25.14
C ASP A 8 -12.41 -7.15 24.58
N TYR A 9 -13.58 -7.56 24.06
CA TYR A 9 -13.71 -8.87 23.39
C TYR A 9 -12.92 -8.96 22.08
N ALA A 10 -12.84 -7.89 21.30
CA ALA A 10 -12.04 -7.86 20.07
C ALA A 10 -10.55 -8.04 20.38
N THR A 11 -10.06 -7.38 21.43
CA THR A 11 -8.69 -7.51 21.92
C THR A 11 -8.42 -8.95 22.38
N GLU A 12 -9.35 -9.54 23.12
CA GLU A 12 -9.26 -10.93 23.54
C GLU A 12 -9.22 -11.95 22.39
N GLY A 13 -9.97 -11.70 21.32
CA GLY A 13 -9.95 -12.51 20.10
C GLY A 13 -8.64 -12.36 19.34
N PHE A 14 -8.16 -11.12 19.20
CA PHE A 14 -6.87 -10.81 18.59
C PHE A 14 -5.70 -11.48 19.31
N LEU A 15 -5.64 -11.40 20.65
CA LEU A 15 -4.58 -12.05 21.43
C LEU A 15 -4.62 -13.57 21.31
N ALA A 16 -5.82 -14.17 21.28
CA ALA A 16 -5.96 -15.62 21.07
C ALA A 16 -5.48 -16.04 19.67
N ALA A 17 -5.84 -15.27 18.63
CA ALA A 17 -5.35 -15.49 17.27
C ALA A 17 -3.83 -15.34 17.15
N HIS A 18 -3.24 -14.38 17.86
CA HIS A 18 -1.79 -14.21 17.92
C HIS A 18 -1.09 -15.41 18.58
N ASP A 19 -1.64 -15.96 19.67
CA ASP A 19 -1.08 -17.15 20.32
C ASP A 19 -1.18 -18.41 19.44
N ASP A 20 -2.31 -18.59 18.76
CA ASP A 20 -2.55 -19.64 17.77
C ASP A 20 -1.50 -19.57 16.65
N LEU A 21 -1.30 -18.37 16.11
CA LEU A 21 -0.31 -18.09 15.07
C LEU A 21 1.12 -18.38 15.52
N ARG A 22 1.49 -17.97 16.74
CA ARG A 22 2.82 -18.25 17.31
C ARG A 22 3.04 -19.74 17.57
N SER A 23 1.99 -20.47 17.94
CA SER A 23 2.05 -21.91 18.21
C SER A 23 1.88 -22.78 16.95
N GLY A 24 1.48 -22.19 15.83
CA GLY A 24 1.16 -22.91 14.59
C GLY A 24 -0.10 -23.79 14.72
N GLN A 25 -0.96 -23.50 15.69
CA GLN A 25 -2.17 -24.26 15.97
C GLN A 25 -3.39 -23.38 15.77
N LYS A 26 -4.49 -23.93 15.24
CA LYS A 26 -5.79 -23.24 15.22
C LYS A 26 -6.62 -23.74 16.40
N SER A 27 -6.87 -22.89 17.38
CA SER A 27 -7.67 -23.27 18.53
C SER A 27 -9.15 -22.95 18.29
N ARG A 28 -10.01 -23.87 18.73
CA ARG A 28 -11.47 -23.65 18.77
C ARG A 28 -11.83 -22.40 19.59
N ARG A 29 -11.03 -22.10 20.61
CA ARG A 29 -11.17 -20.92 21.47
C ARG A 29 -11.09 -19.62 20.68
N THR A 30 -10.16 -19.51 19.73
CA THR A 30 -10.03 -18.31 18.89
C THR A 30 -11.25 -18.13 17.99
N ILE A 31 -11.73 -19.22 17.38
CA ILE A 31 -12.95 -19.19 16.55
C ILE A 31 -14.17 -18.74 17.36
N GLU A 32 -14.34 -19.29 18.56
CA GLU A 32 -15.44 -18.92 19.47
C GLU A 32 -15.37 -17.44 19.87
N LYS A 33 -14.17 -16.92 20.12
CA LYS A 33 -13.94 -15.50 20.44
C LYS A 33 -14.26 -14.60 19.24
N CYS A 34 -13.76 -14.90 18.05
CA CYS A 34 -14.08 -14.13 16.83
C CYS A 34 -15.59 -14.14 16.55
N GLY A 35 -16.26 -15.29 16.70
CA GLY A 35 -17.72 -15.39 16.56
C GLY A 35 -18.48 -14.53 17.57
N LYS A 36 -18.00 -14.44 18.82
CA LYS A 36 -18.59 -13.56 19.84
C LYS A 36 -18.43 -12.08 19.48
N VAL A 37 -17.27 -11.68 18.97
CA VAL A 37 -17.01 -10.31 18.50
C VAL A 37 -17.94 -9.94 17.35
N LEU A 38 -18.12 -10.83 16.36
CA LEU A 38 -19.06 -10.62 15.25
C LEU A 38 -20.50 -10.38 15.72
N ASN A 39 -20.96 -11.15 16.72
CA ASN A 39 -22.30 -10.97 17.29
C ASN A 39 -22.46 -9.64 18.02
N LEU A 40 -21.47 -9.23 18.81
CA LEU A 40 -21.48 -7.92 19.49
C LEU A 40 -21.42 -6.78 18.48
N LEU A 41 -20.59 -6.91 17.45
CA LEU A 41 -20.46 -5.95 16.38
C LEU A 41 -21.79 -5.76 15.63
N HIS A 42 -22.50 -6.84 15.34
CA HIS A 42 -23.83 -6.78 14.71
C HIS A 42 -24.82 -5.90 15.50
N ASN A 43 -24.75 -5.93 16.84
CA ASN A 43 -25.58 -5.08 17.69
C ASN A 43 -25.06 -3.64 17.72
N ALA A 44 -23.74 -3.44 17.81
CA ALA A 44 -23.11 -2.12 17.81
C ALA A 44 -23.39 -1.33 16.52
N LEU A 45 -23.42 -2.01 15.37
CA LEU A 45 -23.72 -1.38 14.08
C LEU A 45 -25.19 -0.91 13.94
N LYS A 46 -26.10 -1.41 14.78
CA LYS A 46 -27.51 -0.95 14.83
C LYS A 46 -27.70 0.26 15.76
N ASP A 47 -26.78 0.48 16.69
CA ASP A 47 -26.79 1.62 17.60
C ASP A 47 -26.06 2.80 16.95
N SER A 48 -26.76 3.90 16.71
CA SER A 48 -26.17 5.06 16.02
C SER A 48 -24.96 5.68 16.76
N ARG A 49 -24.89 5.58 18.09
CA ARG A 49 -23.75 6.11 18.86
C ARG A 49 -22.57 5.16 18.76
N GLN A 50 -22.80 3.86 18.90
CA GLN A 50 -21.72 2.87 18.80
C GLN A 50 -21.18 2.77 17.38
N LEU A 51 -22.03 2.85 16.36
CA LEU A 51 -21.63 2.89 14.96
C LEU A 51 -20.56 3.97 14.69
N LYS A 52 -20.69 5.12 15.37
CA LYS A 52 -19.84 6.30 15.19
C LYS A 52 -18.64 6.36 16.14
N SER A 53 -18.45 5.32 16.95
CA SER A 53 -17.41 5.25 17.97
C SER A 53 -16.07 4.79 17.38
N PRO A 54 -14.93 5.41 17.78
CA PRO A 54 -13.61 4.91 17.40
C PRO A 54 -13.37 3.48 17.90
N TYR A 55 -13.99 3.07 19.00
CA TYR A 55 -13.84 1.72 19.55
C TYR A 55 -14.47 0.64 18.66
N THR A 56 -15.59 0.93 18.02
CA THR A 56 -16.23 0.02 17.05
C THR A 56 -15.34 -0.18 15.84
N LEU A 57 -14.77 0.92 15.33
CA LEU A 57 -13.86 0.88 14.20
C LEU A 57 -12.57 0.11 14.54
N CYS A 58 -12.01 0.31 15.73
CA CYS A 58 -10.86 -0.42 16.22
C CYS A 58 -11.16 -1.92 16.41
N ALA A 59 -12.35 -2.27 16.92
CA ALA A 59 -12.77 -3.65 17.09
C ALA A 59 -12.88 -4.41 15.76
N ILE A 60 -13.44 -3.77 14.72
CA ILE A 60 -13.49 -4.34 13.36
C ILE A 60 -12.07 -4.56 12.84
N PHE A 61 -11.19 -3.58 13.03
CA PHE A 61 -9.81 -3.69 12.56
C PHE A 61 -9.04 -4.83 13.26
N MET A 62 -9.19 -4.98 14.58
CA MET A 62 -8.60 -6.09 15.32
C MET A 62 -9.15 -7.44 14.86
N LEU A 63 -10.47 -7.54 14.65
CA LEU A 63 -11.10 -8.74 14.12
C LEU A 63 -10.57 -9.10 12.73
N MET A 64 -10.43 -8.11 11.85
CA MET A 64 -9.89 -8.28 10.51
C MET A 64 -8.47 -8.88 10.55
N ILE A 65 -7.59 -8.38 11.41
CA ILE A 65 -6.24 -8.94 11.56
C ILE A 65 -6.29 -10.35 12.18
N ALA A 66 -7.09 -10.56 13.23
CA ALA A 66 -7.23 -11.86 13.88
C ALA A 66 -7.68 -12.93 12.88
N GLU A 67 -8.67 -12.61 12.05
CA GLU A 67 -9.16 -13.50 11.01
C GLU A 67 -8.14 -13.71 9.90
N MET A 68 -7.32 -12.72 9.52
CA MET A 68 -6.22 -12.96 8.58
C MET A 68 -5.22 -14.03 9.07
N TRP A 69 -5.06 -14.19 10.37
CA TRP A 69 -4.13 -15.18 10.94
C TRP A 69 -4.74 -16.56 11.11
N VAL A 70 -6.06 -16.62 11.34
CA VAL A 70 -6.77 -17.85 11.69
C VAL A 70 -7.51 -18.44 10.49
N SER A 71 -8.05 -17.57 9.64
CA SER A 71 -8.77 -17.93 8.43
C SER A 71 -7.78 -18.35 7.35
N GLU A 72 -8.19 -19.33 6.54
CA GLU A 72 -7.55 -19.62 5.25
C GLU A 72 -8.15 -18.78 4.12
N SER A 73 -9.05 -17.83 4.44
CA SER A 73 -9.73 -16.98 3.47
C SER A 73 -9.61 -15.49 3.78
N ALA A 74 -9.33 -14.69 2.74
CA ALA A 74 -9.36 -13.23 2.75
C ALA A 74 -10.73 -12.65 2.39
N GLN A 75 -11.75 -13.49 2.17
CA GLN A 75 -13.13 -13.04 2.03
C GLN A 75 -13.54 -12.12 3.18
N SER A 76 -13.17 -12.51 4.40
CA SER A 76 -13.45 -11.76 5.61
C SER A 76 -12.66 -10.45 5.67
N TYR A 77 -11.39 -10.47 5.24
CA TYR A 77 -10.58 -9.26 5.15
C TYR A 77 -11.25 -8.20 4.26
N MET A 78 -11.69 -8.60 3.06
CA MET A 78 -12.26 -7.66 2.09
C MET A 78 -13.58 -7.07 2.57
N SER A 79 -14.46 -7.89 3.16
CA SER A 79 -15.73 -7.40 3.72
C SER A 79 -15.49 -6.46 4.90
N HIS A 80 -14.54 -6.77 5.79
CA HIS A 80 -14.16 -5.89 6.89
C HIS A 80 -13.55 -4.58 6.41
N MET A 81 -12.69 -4.61 5.38
CA MET A 81 -12.10 -3.40 4.80
C MET A 81 -13.17 -2.50 4.17
N GLN A 82 -14.14 -3.09 3.46
CA GLN A 82 -15.30 -2.34 2.95
C GLN A 82 -16.13 -1.73 4.09
N GLY A 83 -16.32 -2.48 5.19
CA GLY A 83 -16.95 -2.00 6.42
C GLY A 83 -16.20 -0.82 7.05
N ILE A 84 -14.88 -0.94 7.20
CA ILE A 84 -13.99 0.12 7.69
C ILE A 84 -14.12 1.38 6.82
N CYS A 85 -14.03 1.25 5.51
CA CYS A 85 -14.16 2.37 4.59
C CYS A 85 -15.53 3.05 4.71
N THR A 86 -16.58 2.25 4.83
CA THR A 86 -17.95 2.75 5.02
C THR A 86 -18.06 3.52 6.33
N LEU A 87 -17.53 2.99 7.43
CA LEU A 87 -17.58 3.65 8.74
C LEU A 87 -16.71 4.91 8.83
N LEU A 88 -15.55 4.92 8.16
CA LEU A 88 -14.76 6.15 8.01
C LEU A 88 -15.65 7.25 7.41
N HIS A 89 -16.32 7.01 6.28
CA HIS A 89 -17.23 8.01 5.71
C HIS A 89 -18.34 8.47 6.67
N HIS A 90 -18.93 7.57 7.46
CA HIS A 90 -19.97 7.92 8.43
C HIS A 90 -19.45 8.66 9.68
N THR A 91 -18.15 8.60 9.94
CA THR A 91 -17.52 9.18 11.13
C THR A 91 -16.73 10.44 10.85
N ILE A 92 -16.73 10.94 9.61
CA ILE A 92 -15.89 12.07 9.22
C ILE A 92 -16.21 13.35 9.98
N ASP A 93 -17.50 13.61 10.24
CA ASP A 93 -17.96 14.77 10.98
C ASP A 93 -17.96 14.53 12.51
N GLU A 94 -17.56 13.34 12.95
CA GLU A 94 -17.53 13.01 14.37
C GLU A 94 -16.28 13.60 15.04
N PRO A 95 -16.45 14.33 16.16
CA PRO A 95 -15.34 14.92 16.88
C PRO A 95 -14.60 13.87 17.71
N TRP A 96 -13.64 13.17 17.11
CA TRP A 96 -12.68 12.33 17.83
C TRP A 96 -11.50 13.20 18.25
N HIS A 97 -11.62 13.84 19.42
CA HIS A 97 -10.62 14.82 19.89
C HIS A 97 -9.42 14.19 20.61
N ASP A 98 -9.47 12.90 20.90
CA ASP A 98 -8.36 12.18 21.53
C ASP A 98 -7.32 11.72 20.51
N SER A 99 -6.08 11.52 20.97
CA SER A 99 -4.99 11.02 20.11
C SER A 99 -5.31 9.64 19.56
N PHE A 100 -5.96 8.77 20.36
CA PHE A 100 -6.35 7.43 19.95
C PHE A 100 -7.25 7.44 18.70
N GLY A 101 -8.34 8.22 18.69
CA GLY A 101 -9.24 8.28 17.54
C GLY A 101 -8.56 8.85 16.29
N GLN A 102 -7.71 9.86 16.46
CA GLN A 102 -6.96 10.46 15.34
C GLN A 102 -5.92 9.49 14.77
N ASP A 103 -5.15 8.83 15.62
CA ASP A 103 -4.17 7.83 15.20
C ASP A 103 -4.87 6.65 14.52
N LEU A 104 -6.00 6.19 15.06
CA LEU A 104 -6.80 5.13 14.45
C LEU A 104 -7.27 5.51 13.03
N ARG A 105 -7.78 6.73 12.83
CA ARG A 105 -8.16 7.23 11.49
C ARG A 105 -6.98 7.20 10.55
N TYR A 106 -5.85 7.77 10.95
CA TYR A 106 -4.65 7.83 10.13
C TYR A 106 -4.23 6.42 9.66
N HIS A 107 -4.14 5.48 10.60
CA HIS A 107 -3.71 4.12 10.31
C HIS A 107 -4.72 3.33 9.48
N LEU A 108 -6.02 3.63 9.55
CA LEU A 108 -7.04 2.93 8.76
C LEU A 108 -7.27 3.52 7.37
N ILE A 109 -6.98 4.80 7.16
CA ILE A 109 -7.11 5.41 5.84
C ILE A 109 -6.05 4.86 4.87
N VAL A 110 -4.82 4.63 5.31
CA VAL A 110 -3.78 4.11 4.41
C VAL A 110 -4.11 2.74 3.80
N PRO A 111 -4.46 1.68 4.56
CA PRO A 111 -4.84 0.40 3.96
C PRO A 111 -6.13 0.53 3.14
N ALA A 112 -7.05 1.42 3.53
CA ALA A 112 -8.24 1.71 2.75
C ALA A 112 -7.90 2.35 1.39
N CYS A 113 -6.92 3.26 1.32
CA CYS A 113 -6.42 3.83 0.07
C CYS A 113 -5.81 2.74 -0.82
N ILE A 114 -5.06 1.81 -0.24
CA ILE A 114 -4.45 0.69 -0.97
C ILE A 114 -5.52 -0.23 -1.54
N GLU A 115 -6.49 -0.64 -0.72
CA GLU A 115 -7.58 -1.50 -1.17
C GLU A 115 -8.47 -0.77 -2.21
N ALA A 116 -8.68 0.54 -2.10
CA ALA A 116 -9.46 1.32 -3.05
C ALA A 116 -8.84 1.45 -4.46
N ILE A 117 -7.54 1.16 -4.60
CA ILE A 117 -6.84 1.09 -5.90
C ILE A 117 -7.26 -0.15 -6.67
N ILE A 118 -7.45 -1.26 -5.95
CA ILE A 118 -7.66 -2.60 -6.50
C ILE A 118 -9.13 -3.01 -6.51
N ASN A 119 -9.90 -2.53 -5.53
CA ASN A 119 -11.32 -2.80 -5.39
C ASN A 119 -12.15 -1.54 -5.73
N PRO A 120 -12.79 -1.48 -6.90
CA PRO A 120 -13.61 -0.32 -7.29
C PRO A 120 -14.87 -0.16 -6.44
N ASN A 121 -15.30 -1.19 -5.70
CA ASN A 121 -16.48 -1.13 -4.83
C ASN A 121 -16.21 -0.37 -3.52
N ILE A 122 -14.94 -0.14 -3.18
CA ILE A 122 -14.60 0.69 -2.03
C ILE A 122 -14.85 2.16 -2.39
N PRO A 123 -15.61 2.92 -1.59
CA PRO A 123 -15.77 4.34 -1.82
C PRO A 123 -14.42 5.06 -1.70
N GLN A 124 -14.18 6.05 -2.56
CA GLN A 124 -12.99 6.89 -2.43
C GLN A 124 -13.02 7.60 -1.08
N ILE A 125 -11.93 7.51 -0.32
CA ILE A 125 -11.82 8.19 0.98
C ILE A 125 -11.94 9.70 0.80
N ASP A 126 -12.85 10.31 1.57
CA ASP A 126 -13.13 11.74 1.54
C ASP A 126 -11.90 12.59 1.91
N LEU A 127 -11.51 13.50 1.01
CA LEU A 127 -10.33 14.37 1.15
C LEU A 127 -10.40 15.31 2.36
N ARG A 128 -11.58 15.52 2.97
CA ARG A 128 -11.70 16.29 4.23
C ARG A 128 -10.87 15.69 5.36
N TYR A 129 -10.54 14.40 5.30
CA TYR A 129 -9.61 13.77 6.25
C TYR A 129 -8.23 14.42 6.29
N LEU A 130 -7.75 14.99 5.19
CA LEU A 130 -6.48 15.72 5.18
C LEU A 130 -6.51 16.92 6.12
N HIS A 131 -7.66 17.60 6.22
CA HIS A 131 -7.86 18.70 7.15
C HIS A 131 -8.02 18.20 8.59
N ILE A 132 -8.84 17.16 8.80
CA ILE A 132 -9.12 16.58 10.13
C ILE A 132 -7.84 16.08 10.79
N LEU A 133 -6.99 15.39 10.03
CA LEU A 133 -5.73 14.82 10.52
C LEU A 133 -4.59 15.84 10.55
N ASN A 134 -4.88 17.11 10.19
CA ASN A 134 -3.88 18.17 10.00
C ASN A 134 -2.67 17.66 9.21
N THR A 135 -2.91 16.82 8.21
CA THR A 135 -1.85 16.21 7.42
C THR A 135 -1.33 17.27 6.46
N ARG A 136 -0.21 17.89 6.84
CA ARG A 136 0.50 18.83 5.98
C ARG A 136 1.39 18.02 5.04
N LEU A 137 1.46 18.46 3.78
CA LEU A 137 2.55 18.05 2.90
C LEU A 137 3.86 18.34 3.63
N GLY A 138 4.71 17.32 3.76
CA GLY A 138 5.97 17.43 4.48
C GLY A 138 6.87 18.53 3.89
N CYS A 139 7.83 19.01 4.68
CA CYS A 139 8.93 19.81 4.15
C CYS A 139 9.86 18.88 3.36
N TYR A 140 9.47 18.51 2.15
CA TYR A 140 10.27 17.63 1.30
C TYR A 140 11.56 18.34 0.93
N ARG A 141 12.69 17.73 1.29
CA ARG A 141 13.99 18.12 0.76
C ARG A 141 14.01 17.79 -0.75
N PRO A 142 14.83 18.46 -1.56
CA PRO A 142 14.93 18.08 -2.95
C PRO A 142 15.43 16.62 -3.05
N LEU A 143 14.91 15.88 -4.03
CA LEU A 143 15.08 14.42 -4.19
C LEU A 143 16.55 13.99 -4.40
N ASP A 144 17.49 14.93 -4.47
CA ASP A 144 18.92 14.74 -4.63
C ASP A 144 19.67 14.54 -3.29
N LYS A 145 19.02 14.73 -2.13
CA LYS A 145 19.63 14.59 -0.79
C LYS A 145 19.00 13.45 0.00
N GLU A 146 19.68 12.31 -0.01
CA GLU A 146 19.18 11.01 0.48
C GLU A 146 18.97 10.92 2.02
N GLU A 147 19.60 11.82 2.79
CA GLU A 147 19.61 11.75 4.25
C GLU A 147 18.30 12.21 4.90
N GLY A 148 17.60 11.23 5.51
CA GLY A 148 16.45 11.48 6.40
C GLY A 148 15.16 11.92 5.71
N GLN A 149 15.09 11.84 4.38
CA GLN A 149 13.92 12.29 3.62
C GLN A 149 12.74 11.30 3.73
N ALA A 150 11.54 11.82 3.98
CA ALA A 150 10.27 11.11 3.88
C ALA A 150 10.05 10.50 2.49
N ILE A 151 9.29 9.40 2.39
CA ILE A 151 8.88 8.82 1.10
C ILE A 151 7.59 9.52 0.70
N GLU A 152 7.68 10.54 -0.15
CA GLU A 152 6.57 11.45 -0.43
C GLU A 152 5.41 10.72 -1.14
N SER A 153 5.69 9.76 -2.01
CA SER A 153 4.64 8.95 -2.65
C SER A 153 3.79 8.13 -1.66
N LEU A 154 4.27 7.94 -0.43
CA LEU A 154 3.56 7.20 0.63
C LEU A 154 2.89 8.12 1.65
N ASP A 155 2.96 9.44 1.47
CA ASP A 155 2.20 10.37 2.30
C ASP A 155 0.71 10.36 1.95
N LEU A 156 -0.12 10.58 2.98
CA LEU A 156 -1.57 10.47 2.87
C LEU A 156 -2.20 11.25 1.69
N PRO A 157 -1.82 12.51 1.40
CA PRO A 157 -2.37 13.24 0.26
C PRO A 157 -2.10 12.56 -1.08
N TYR A 158 -0.96 11.89 -1.22
CA TYR A 158 -0.62 11.14 -2.44
C TYR A 158 -1.39 9.83 -2.49
N LEU A 159 -1.38 9.06 -1.40
CA LEU A 159 -2.12 7.80 -1.27
C LEU A 159 -3.60 7.94 -1.64
N MET A 160 -4.27 9.00 -1.15
CA MET A 160 -5.69 9.23 -1.41
C MET A 160 -6.02 9.48 -2.89
N ARG A 161 -5.04 9.92 -3.69
CA ARG A 161 -5.23 10.23 -5.12
C ARG A 161 -5.03 9.02 -6.03
N PHE A 162 -4.29 8.00 -5.60
CA PHE A 162 -3.99 6.84 -6.45
C PHE A 162 -5.24 6.11 -6.93
N SER A 163 -6.26 6.01 -6.08
CA SER A 163 -7.54 5.40 -6.48
C SER A 163 -8.26 6.20 -7.59
N CYS A 164 -8.08 7.53 -7.66
CA CYS A 164 -8.59 8.34 -8.76
C CYS A 164 -7.92 7.97 -10.08
N PHE A 165 -6.61 7.79 -10.05
CA PHE A 165 -5.83 7.43 -11.23
C PHE A 165 -6.27 6.09 -11.80
N THR A 166 -6.45 5.06 -10.97
CA THR A 166 -6.90 3.76 -11.48
C THR A 166 -8.35 3.78 -11.91
N ARG A 167 -9.22 4.63 -11.33
CA ARG A 167 -10.63 4.78 -11.74
C ARG A 167 -10.81 5.57 -13.04
N GLN A 168 -9.98 6.57 -13.29
CA GLN A 168 -10.12 7.46 -14.46
C GLN A 168 -8.74 7.77 -15.07
N PRO A 169 -8.00 6.76 -15.56
CA PRO A 169 -6.59 6.92 -15.95
C PRO A 169 -6.38 7.93 -17.07
N GLU A 170 -7.27 7.95 -18.07
CA GLU A 170 -7.16 8.84 -19.23
C GLU A 170 -7.40 10.32 -18.88
N LEU A 171 -8.21 10.60 -17.86
CA LEU A 171 -8.46 11.96 -17.39
C LEU A 171 -7.31 12.49 -16.53
N HIS A 172 -6.45 11.60 -16.04
CA HIS A 172 -5.36 11.92 -15.11
C HIS A 172 -3.98 11.55 -15.65
N GLU A 173 -3.84 11.35 -16.97
CA GLU A 173 -2.59 10.89 -17.59
C GLU A 173 -1.37 11.73 -17.19
N LYS A 174 -1.50 13.06 -17.24
CA LYS A 174 -0.39 13.98 -16.91
C LYS A 174 0.04 13.85 -15.45
N GLU A 175 -0.92 13.76 -14.54
CA GLU A 175 -0.67 13.55 -13.13
C GLU A 175 -0.05 12.18 -12.87
N MET A 176 -0.53 11.13 -13.53
CA MET A 176 0.04 9.79 -13.44
C MET A 176 1.50 9.77 -13.88
N VAL A 177 1.83 10.41 -15.01
CA VAL A 177 3.22 10.52 -15.49
C VAL A 177 4.11 11.26 -14.49
N ARG A 178 3.60 12.31 -13.85
CA ARG A 178 4.36 13.04 -12.82
C ARG A 178 4.61 12.18 -11.58
N GLU A 179 3.58 11.52 -11.06
CA GLU A 179 3.73 10.65 -9.88
C GLU A 179 4.59 9.42 -10.20
N TYR A 180 4.51 8.90 -11.42
CA TYR A 180 5.39 7.83 -11.90
C TYR A 180 6.86 8.26 -11.82
N LYS A 181 7.23 9.39 -12.44
CA LYS A 181 8.60 9.93 -12.40
C LYS A 181 9.12 10.13 -10.97
N ARG A 182 8.25 10.57 -10.06
CA ARG A 182 8.59 10.68 -8.63
C ARG A 182 8.95 9.30 -8.05
N MET A 183 8.10 8.29 -8.25
CA MET A 183 8.37 6.94 -7.73
C MET A 183 9.60 6.30 -8.38
N GLN A 184 9.93 6.62 -9.64
CA GLN A 184 11.18 6.17 -10.28
C GLN A 184 12.42 6.63 -9.52
N ILE A 185 12.35 7.81 -8.90
CA ILE A 185 13.42 8.37 -8.08
C ILE A 185 13.40 7.77 -6.66
N GLU A 186 12.21 7.62 -6.07
CA GLU A 186 12.06 7.13 -4.69
C GLU A 186 12.33 5.63 -4.52
N CYS A 187 11.94 4.78 -5.49
CA CYS A 187 12.12 3.32 -5.42
C CYS A 187 13.57 2.91 -5.11
N PRO A 188 14.60 3.40 -5.84
CA PRO A 188 16.01 3.12 -5.52
C PRO A 188 16.44 3.56 -4.11
N PHE A 189 15.90 4.68 -3.59
CA PHE A 189 16.22 5.15 -2.24
C PHE A 189 15.66 4.21 -1.17
N VAL A 190 14.39 3.82 -1.32
CA VAL A 190 13.72 2.91 -0.39
C VAL A 190 14.41 1.53 -0.40
N ARG A 191 14.78 1.03 -1.58
CA ARG A 191 15.54 -0.22 -1.73
C ARG A 191 16.88 -0.16 -0.98
N ARG A 192 17.65 0.91 -1.14
CA ARG A 192 18.94 1.06 -0.45
C ARG A 192 18.79 1.10 1.06
N ARG A 193 17.86 1.90 1.57
CA ARG A 193 17.55 1.96 3.01
C ARG A 193 17.16 0.60 3.58
N LEU A 194 16.35 -0.17 2.84
CA LEU A 194 16.01 -1.55 3.23
C LEU A 194 17.25 -2.45 3.29
N MET A 195 18.15 -2.34 2.31
CA MET A 195 19.40 -3.10 2.30
C MET A 195 20.33 -2.71 3.45
N ASP A 196 20.45 -1.43 3.77
CA ASP A 196 21.22 -0.95 4.91
C ASP A 196 20.66 -1.51 6.22
N LEU A 197 19.34 -1.41 6.43
CA LEU A 197 18.66 -2.00 7.59
C LEU A 197 18.85 -3.52 7.66
N THR A 198 18.76 -4.20 6.53
CA THR A 198 18.99 -5.66 6.43
C THR A 198 20.43 -6.03 6.79
N ASN A 199 21.41 -5.27 6.30
CA ASN A 199 22.83 -5.49 6.56
C ASN A 199 23.17 -5.20 8.03
N MET A 200 22.63 -4.11 8.59
CA MET A 200 22.76 -3.80 10.02
C MET A 200 22.14 -4.91 10.89
N ALA A 201 20.95 -5.40 10.53
CA ALA A 201 20.29 -6.47 11.27
C ALA A 201 21.13 -7.75 11.28
N LYS A 202 21.75 -8.10 10.14
CA LYS A 202 22.67 -9.26 10.03
C LYS A 202 23.98 -9.07 10.79
N ALA A 203 24.53 -7.85 10.80
CA ALA A 203 25.78 -7.54 11.49
C ALA A 203 25.63 -7.49 13.02
N THR A 204 24.41 -7.27 13.52
CA THR A 204 24.14 -7.16 14.95
C THR A 204 24.15 -8.55 15.61
N ARG A 205 25.09 -8.77 16.54
CA ARG A 205 25.25 -10.07 17.24
C ARG A 205 24.05 -10.49 18.10
N LYS A 206 23.26 -9.53 18.58
CA LYS A 206 22.05 -9.76 19.38
C LYS A 206 20.85 -9.18 18.66
N THR A 207 19.74 -9.91 18.63
CA THR A 207 18.49 -9.43 18.02
C THR A 207 18.08 -8.09 18.62
N ASN A 208 18.06 -7.05 17.78
CA ASN A 208 17.56 -5.73 18.12
C ASN A 208 16.15 -5.57 17.55
N THR A 209 15.14 -5.62 18.41
CA THR A 209 13.72 -5.57 18.01
C THR A 209 13.35 -4.28 17.29
N ALA A 210 13.95 -3.14 17.65
CA ALA A 210 13.70 -1.87 16.96
C ALA A 210 14.25 -1.89 15.53
N LEU A 211 15.43 -2.51 15.34
CA LEU A 211 16.05 -2.66 14.02
C LEU A 211 15.26 -3.63 13.13
N VAL A 212 14.81 -4.76 13.67
CA VAL A 212 13.94 -5.71 12.95
C VAL A 212 12.62 -5.04 12.56
N ARG A 213 12.03 -4.26 13.47
CA ARG A 213 10.82 -3.48 13.19
C ARG A 213 11.04 -2.50 12.05
N ALA A 214 12.11 -1.71 12.10
CA ALA A 214 12.44 -0.76 11.05
C ALA A 214 12.67 -1.45 9.69
N GLN A 215 13.34 -2.61 9.68
CA GLN A 215 13.52 -3.41 8.46
C GLN A 215 12.18 -3.85 7.87
N ILE A 216 11.27 -4.39 8.69
CA ILE A 216 9.94 -4.81 8.25
C ILE A 216 9.15 -3.62 7.70
N GLN A 217 9.15 -2.49 8.42
CA GLN A 217 8.45 -1.27 8.01
C GLN A 217 8.97 -0.74 6.67
N MET A 218 10.29 -0.71 6.49
CA MET A 218 10.89 -0.31 5.22
C MET A 218 10.57 -1.30 4.10
N GLY A 219 10.48 -2.60 4.40
CA GLY A 219 10.06 -3.62 3.45
C GLY A 219 8.61 -3.45 3.00
N VAL A 220 7.71 -3.15 3.94
CA VAL A 220 6.30 -2.83 3.64
C VAL A 220 6.22 -1.56 2.78
N ALA A 221 6.94 -0.51 3.14
CA ALA A 221 7.01 0.72 2.35
C ALA A 221 7.51 0.44 0.92
N TYR A 222 8.55 -0.39 0.76
CA TYR A 222 9.07 -0.77 -0.55
C TYR A 222 8.04 -1.58 -1.37
N THR A 223 7.30 -2.46 -0.71
CA THR A 223 6.23 -3.23 -1.34
C THR A 223 5.10 -2.32 -1.82
N MET A 224 4.71 -1.34 -1.01
CA MET A 224 3.67 -0.36 -1.36
C MET A 224 4.06 0.50 -2.56
N ILE A 225 5.27 1.09 -2.55
CA ILE A 225 5.73 1.93 -3.65
C ILE A 225 5.86 1.12 -4.95
N LEU A 226 6.32 -0.13 -4.89
CA LEU A 226 6.36 -1.01 -6.07
C LEU A 226 4.96 -1.29 -6.62
N SER A 227 3.99 -1.59 -5.75
CA SER A 227 2.60 -1.82 -6.16
C SER A 227 2.04 -0.62 -6.92
N PHE A 228 2.23 0.59 -6.40
CA PHE A 228 1.79 1.82 -7.05
C PHE A 228 2.55 2.11 -8.34
N THR A 229 3.87 1.92 -8.35
CA THR A 229 4.72 2.12 -9.53
C THR A 229 4.29 1.22 -10.68
N LEU A 230 4.08 -0.06 -10.39
CA LEU A 230 3.63 -1.06 -11.37
C LEU A 230 2.21 -0.76 -11.87
N MET A 231 1.29 -0.41 -10.98
CA MET A 231 -0.08 -0.08 -11.35
C MET A 231 -0.15 1.15 -12.26
N ILE A 232 0.56 2.23 -11.88
CA ILE A 232 0.64 3.43 -12.71
C ILE A 232 1.34 3.13 -14.05
N ASN A 233 2.46 2.39 -14.03
CA ASN A 233 3.14 1.98 -15.24
C ASN A 233 2.17 1.25 -16.19
N ALA A 234 1.40 0.27 -15.69
CA ALA A 234 0.47 -0.49 -16.52
C ALA A 234 -0.51 0.41 -17.29
N PHE A 235 -1.09 1.41 -16.63
CA PHE A 235 -2.00 2.36 -17.27
C PHE A 235 -1.29 3.32 -18.23
N ILE A 236 -0.13 3.87 -17.86
CA ILE A 236 0.65 4.75 -18.76
C ILE A 236 1.09 3.96 -20.00
N SER A 237 1.60 2.74 -19.83
CA SER A 237 1.97 1.82 -20.91
C SER A 237 0.78 1.46 -21.81
N ALA A 238 -0.44 1.42 -21.28
CA ALA A 238 -1.63 1.24 -22.10
C ALA A 238 -1.97 2.49 -22.93
N MET A 239 -1.72 3.69 -22.40
CA MET A 239 -1.93 4.96 -23.11
C MET A 239 -0.79 5.30 -24.10
N ASP A 240 0.40 4.76 -23.87
CA ASP A 240 1.54 4.78 -24.79
C ASP A 240 2.10 3.36 -25.02
N PRO A 241 1.43 2.55 -25.86
CA PRO A 241 1.83 1.16 -26.10
C PRO A 241 3.16 1.02 -26.85
N THR A 242 3.69 2.10 -27.42
CA THR A 242 4.92 2.08 -28.22
C THR A 242 6.19 2.27 -27.38
N SER A 243 6.04 2.65 -26.11
CA SER A 243 7.16 2.92 -25.22
C SER A 243 7.81 1.61 -24.74
N LYS A 244 8.91 1.23 -25.39
CA LYS A 244 9.77 0.13 -24.94
C LYS A 244 10.31 0.36 -23.53
N ARG A 245 10.65 1.62 -23.21
CA ARG A 245 11.19 1.99 -21.90
C ARG A 245 10.22 1.63 -20.77
N LEU A 246 8.92 1.93 -20.92
CA LEU A 246 7.94 1.61 -19.89
C LEU A 246 7.78 0.10 -19.69
N GLN A 247 7.93 -0.69 -20.76
CA GLN A 247 7.89 -2.16 -20.69
C GLN A 247 9.12 -2.74 -19.97
N GLU A 248 10.31 -2.23 -20.27
CA GLU A 248 11.56 -2.61 -19.59
C GLU A 248 11.52 -2.27 -18.09
N GLU A 249 11.02 -1.07 -17.76
CA GLU A 249 10.83 -0.63 -16.38
C GLU A 249 9.80 -1.51 -15.64
N ALA A 250 8.68 -1.88 -16.29
CA ALA A 250 7.69 -2.79 -15.71
C ALA A 250 8.30 -4.15 -15.35
N LEU A 251 9.13 -4.72 -16.23
CA LEU A 251 9.83 -5.98 -15.98
C LEU A 251 10.79 -5.87 -14.79
N LEU A 252 11.53 -4.77 -14.71
CA LEU A 252 12.46 -4.50 -13.60
C LEU A 252 11.71 -4.41 -12.26
N TYR A 253 10.65 -3.61 -12.19
CA TYR A 253 9.86 -3.47 -10.96
C TYR A 253 9.11 -4.77 -10.59
N ALA A 254 8.68 -5.55 -11.57
CA ALA A 254 8.03 -6.84 -11.33
C ALA A 254 8.98 -7.85 -10.67
N ARG A 255 10.23 -7.93 -11.16
CA ARG A 255 11.28 -8.75 -10.54
C ARG A 255 11.60 -8.29 -9.13
N GLU A 256 11.64 -6.99 -8.89
CA GLU A 256 11.80 -6.40 -7.56
C GLU A 256 10.64 -6.76 -6.62
N ALA A 257 9.38 -6.76 -7.10
CA ALA A 257 8.21 -7.18 -6.33
C ALA A 257 8.28 -8.66 -5.90
N ILE A 258 8.73 -9.55 -6.78
CA ILE A 258 8.98 -10.96 -6.45
C ILE A 258 10.10 -11.06 -5.40
N TRP A 259 11.21 -10.34 -5.61
CA TRP A 259 12.36 -10.35 -4.72
C TRP A 259 12.00 -9.90 -3.30
N ILE A 260 11.32 -8.75 -3.15
CA ILE A 260 10.95 -8.23 -1.82
C ILE A 260 9.99 -9.17 -1.11
N THR A 261 9.02 -9.73 -1.85
CA THR A 261 8.07 -10.69 -1.29
C THR A 261 8.79 -11.92 -0.73
N ARG A 262 9.77 -12.48 -1.46
CA ARG A 262 10.57 -13.62 -0.98
C ARG A 262 11.44 -13.31 0.23
N ILE A 263 11.84 -12.05 0.41
CA ILE A 263 12.59 -11.62 1.60
C ILE A 263 11.66 -11.51 2.79
N LEU A 264 10.56 -10.79 2.65
CA LEU A 264 9.64 -10.53 3.75
C LEU A 264 8.81 -11.77 4.12
N SER A 265 8.61 -12.71 3.19
CA SER A 265 7.86 -13.94 3.48
C SER A 265 8.51 -14.82 4.55
N LYS A 266 9.82 -14.65 4.79
CA LYS A 266 10.56 -15.30 5.88
C LYS A 266 10.21 -14.73 7.26
N GLN A 267 9.58 -13.56 7.29
CA GLN A 267 9.17 -12.84 8.49
C GLN A 267 7.65 -12.93 8.72
N LEU A 268 6.96 -13.79 7.96
CA LEU A 268 5.55 -14.10 8.17
C LEU A 268 5.31 -14.53 9.61
N PRO A 269 4.21 -14.07 10.22
CA PRO A 269 3.06 -13.35 9.64
C PRO A 269 3.27 -11.83 9.48
N VAL A 270 4.35 -11.27 10.02
CA VAL A 270 4.55 -9.82 10.09
C VAL A 270 4.90 -9.28 8.70
N GLY A 271 4.09 -8.36 8.18
CA GLY A 271 4.27 -7.78 6.84
C GLY A 271 3.54 -8.50 5.71
N ALA A 272 2.80 -9.58 5.98
CA ALA A 272 2.08 -10.38 4.97
C ALA A 272 1.05 -9.59 4.16
N GLY A 273 0.43 -8.57 4.77
CA GLY A 273 -0.79 -7.94 4.24
C GLY A 273 -0.59 -7.20 2.91
N PHE A 274 0.60 -6.67 2.64
CA PHE A 274 0.85 -5.83 1.45
C PHE A 274 1.58 -6.55 0.31
N MET A 275 2.16 -7.72 0.56
CA MET A 275 2.91 -8.48 -0.44
C MET A 275 2.06 -8.88 -1.66
N PRO A 276 0.80 -9.34 -1.50
CA PRO A 276 -0.05 -9.68 -2.64
C PRO A 276 -0.25 -8.49 -3.59
N ALA A 277 -0.40 -7.28 -3.06
CA ALA A 277 -0.68 -6.09 -3.87
C ALA A 277 0.46 -5.78 -4.86
N ALA A 278 1.72 -5.99 -4.47
CA ALA A 278 2.86 -5.79 -5.37
C ALA A 278 2.97 -6.90 -6.43
N LEU A 279 2.78 -8.16 -6.03
CA LEU A 279 2.81 -9.30 -6.97
C LEU A 279 1.69 -9.20 -8.01
N PHE A 280 0.48 -8.88 -7.58
CA PHE A 280 -0.63 -8.74 -8.51
C PHE A 280 -0.53 -7.47 -9.36
N ALA A 281 0.00 -6.36 -8.83
CA ALA A 281 0.33 -5.21 -9.67
C ALA A 281 1.38 -5.55 -10.74
N ALA A 282 2.38 -6.39 -10.40
CA ALA A 282 3.34 -6.92 -11.37
C ALA A 282 2.63 -7.74 -12.45
N TRP A 283 1.72 -8.63 -12.06
CA TRP A 283 0.91 -9.40 -13.00
C TRP A 283 0.03 -8.52 -13.92
N VAL A 284 -0.48 -7.39 -13.43
CA VAL A 284 -1.22 -6.43 -14.26
C VAL A 284 -0.30 -5.70 -15.24
N ALA A 285 0.94 -5.41 -14.85
CA ALA A 285 1.86 -4.57 -15.61
C ALA A 285 2.65 -5.29 -16.72
N THR A 286 2.79 -6.62 -16.65
CA THR A 286 3.55 -7.40 -17.64
C THR A 286 2.91 -8.76 -17.95
N ASP A 287 3.18 -9.27 -19.15
CA ASP A 287 2.86 -10.65 -19.58
C ASP A 287 4.13 -11.50 -19.74
N ASP A 288 5.25 -11.09 -19.16
CA ASP A 288 6.50 -11.87 -19.18
C ASP A 288 6.35 -13.22 -18.45
N ASP A 289 6.65 -14.32 -19.16
CA ASP A 289 6.44 -15.68 -18.67
C ASP A 289 7.26 -15.99 -17.40
N GLU A 290 8.51 -15.51 -17.31
CA GLU A 290 9.38 -15.73 -16.15
C GLU A 290 8.82 -15.03 -14.91
N VAL A 291 8.35 -13.79 -15.06
CA VAL A 291 7.67 -13.06 -13.98
C VAL A 291 6.38 -13.75 -13.56
N ILE A 292 5.55 -14.18 -14.51
CA ILE A 292 4.28 -14.85 -14.21
C ILE A 292 4.54 -16.14 -13.44
N GLU A 293 5.46 -17.00 -13.90
CA GLU A 293 5.85 -18.23 -13.21
C GLU A 293 6.40 -17.91 -11.80
N GLY A 294 7.20 -16.85 -11.68
CA GLY A 294 7.74 -16.37 -10.41
C GLY A 294 6.65 -15.94 -9.42
N ILE A 295 5.62 -15.25 -9.90
CA ILE A 295 4.44 -14.84 -9.10
C ILE A 295 3.66 -16.08 -8.67
N GLU A 296 3.32 -16.97 -9.59
CA GLU A 296 2.55 -18.18 -9.31
C GLU A 296 3.25 -19.09 -8.28
N SER A 297 4.56 -19.28 -8.44
CA SER A 297 5.39 -20.03 -7.50
C SER A 297 5.39 -19.40 -6.11
N THR A 298 5.52 -18.07 -6.04
CA THR A 298 5.52 -17.32 -4.77
C THR A 298 4.15 -17.39 -4.08
N ILE A 299 3.05 -17.24 -4.82
CA ILE A 299 1.68 -17.38 -4.30
C ILE A 299 1.43 -18.80 -3.81
N LYS A 300 1.84 -19.82 -4.57
CA LYS A 300 1.65 -21.23 -4.21
C LYS A 300 2.38 -21.60 -2.91
N GLN A 301 3.58 -21.07 -2.71
CA GLN A 301 4.36 -21.29 -1.47
C GLN A 301 3.64 -20.73 -0.22
N HIS A 302 2.81 -19.71 -0.39
CA HIS A 302 2.16 -18.97 0.70
C HIS A 302 0.63 -18.93 0.55
N LYS A 303 0.06 -19.98 -0.08
CA LYS A 303 -1.34 -20.05 -0.52
C LYS A 303 -2.34 -19.68 0.57
N SER A 304 -2.06 -20.04 1.82
CA SER A 304 -2.92 -19.76 2.99
C SER A 304 -3.12 -18.27 3.28
N TYR A 305 -2.28 -17.39 2.74
CA TYR A 305 -2.32 -15.96 3.03
C TYR A 305 -2.75 -15.11 1.82
N TRP A 306 -2.53 -15.58 0.58
CA TRP A 306 -2.46 -14.69 -0.59
C TRP A 306 -3.29 -15.11 -1.81
N ALA A 307 -3.78 -16.34 -1.87
CA ALA A 307 -4.36 -16.94 -3.09
C ALA A 307 -5.89 -16.94 -3.11
N GLU A 308 -6.49 -15.79 -2.84
CA GLU A 308 -7.94 -15.69 -2.65
C GLU A 308 -8.68 -15.35 -3.94
N PRO A 309 -9.75 -16.09 -4.30
CA PRO A 309 -10.42 -15.93 -5.61
C PRO A 309 -10.85 -14.50 -5.92
N GLN A 310 -11.32 -13.75 -4.92
CA GLN A 310 -11.79 -12.38 -5.11
C GLN A 310 -10.67 -11.39 -5.40
N TYR A 311 -9.51 -11.53 -4.75
CA TYR A 311 -8.34 -10.73 -5.10
C TYR A 311 -7.91 -11.00 -6.53
N VAL A 312 -7.82 -12.28 -6.91
CA VAL A 312 -7.51 -12.68 -8.28
C VAL A 312 -8.52 -12.08 -9.28
N GLU A 313 -9.81 -12.09 -8.96
CA GLU A 313 -10.85 -11.51 -9.81
C GLU A 313 -10.72 -9.98 -9.98
N HIS A 314 -10.46 -9.23 -8.89
CA HIS A 314 -10.24 -7.79 -8.95
C HIS A 314 -9.04 -7.43 -9.82
N PHE A 315 -7.90 -8.11 -9.64
CA PHE A 315 -6.72 -7.88 -10.46
C PHE A 315 -6.91 -8.35 -11.91
N THR A 316 -7.67 -9.43 -12.14
CA THR A 316 -8.05 -9.87 -13.50
C THR A 316 -8.86 -8.78 -14.20
N THR A 317 -9.80 -8.17 -13.47
CA THR A 317 -10.63 -7.06 -13.99
C THR A 317 -9.78 -5.85 -14.34
N LEU A 318 -8.81 -5.49 -13.49
CA LEU A 318 -7.85 -4.43 -13.78
C LEU A 318 -6.99 -4.75 -15.01
N LYS A 319 -6.44 -5.96 -15.12
CA LYS A 319 -5.63 -6.40 -16.28
C LYS A 319 -6.42 -6.31 -17.58
N LYS A 320 -7.67 -6.80 -17.58
CA LYS A 320 -8.60 -6.66 -18.72
C LYS A 320 -8.80 -5.19 -19.10
N ARG A 321 -9.00 -4.33 -18.11
CA ARG A 321 -9.21 -2.90 -18.33
C ARG A 321 -7.99 -2.20 -18.94
N VAL A 322 -6.78 -2.49 -18.43
CA VAL A 322 -5.51 -2.04 -19.02
C VAL A 322 -5.42 -2.49 -20.48
N GLY A 323 -5.76 -3.75 -20.77
CA GLY A 323 -5.81 -4.29 -22.12
C GLY A 323 -6.80 -3.57 -23.05
N ILE A 324 -7.99 -3.20 -22.55
CA ILE A 324 -9.00 -2.45 -23.32
C ILE A 324 -8.45 -1.06 -23.72
N ILE A 325 -7.86 -0.33 -22.77
CA ILE A 325 -7.26 1.00 -23.03
C ILE A 325 -6.17 0.88 -24.10
N ARG A 326 -5.26 -0.10 -23.93
CA ARG A 326 -4.17 -0.39 -24.87
C ARG A 326 -4.68 -0.68 -26.27
N ASN A 327 -5.66 -1.57 -26.39
CA ASN A 327 -6.20 -1.98 -27.69
C ASN A 327 -6.86 -0.81 -28.41
N ARG A 328 -7.65 0.01 -27.69
CA ARG A 328 -8.21 1.24 -28.26
C ARG A 328 -7.09 2.17 -28.77
N ARG A 329 -6.05 2.37 -27.97
CA ARG A 329 -4.93 3.23 -28.36
C ARG A 329 -4.16 2.72 -29.58
N LEU A 330 -3.93 1.42 -29.67
CA LEU A 330 -3.31 0.79 -30.84
C LEU A 330 -4.16 0.97 -32.11
N VAL A 331 -5.49 0.90 -32.01
CA VAL A 331 -6.41 1.16 -33.13
C VAL A 331 -6.30 2.62 -33.59
N GLU A 332 -6.27 3.57 -32.66
CA GLU A 332 -6.07 5.00 -32.97
C GLU A 332 -4.74 5.25 -33.70
N LEU A 333 -3.64 4.67 -33.21
CA LEU A 333 -2.33 4.81 -33.82
C LEU A 333 -2.29 4.20 -35.24
N ARG A 334 -2.91 3.04 -35.44
CA ARG A 334 -3.03 2.40 -36.76
C ARG A 334 -3.84 3.25 -37.74
N ALA A 335 -4.94 3.85 -37.26
CA ALA A 335 -5.76 4.77 -38.05
C ALA A 335 -5.00 6.06 -38.40
N GLY A 336 -4.12 6.53 -37.50
CA GLY A 336 -3.27 7.71 -37.68
C GLY A 336 -2.01 7.50 -38.54
N GLY A 337 -1.84 6.33 -39.17
CA GLY A 337 -0.75 6.09 -40.14
C GLY A 337 0.44 5.26 -39.63
N LEU A 338 0.45 4.83 -38.36
CA LEU A 338 1.40 3.80 -37.87
C LEU A 338 0.96 2.41 -38.37
N ARG A 339 1.18 2.12 -39.66
CA ARG A 339 1.10 0.76 -40.20
C ARG A 339 2.44 0.05 -40.02
N GLY A 340 2.47 -1.08 -39.31
CA GLY A 340 3.57 -2.05 -39.45
C GLY A 340 4.37 -2.44 -38.21
N MET A 341 4.04 -1.96 -37.00
CA MET A 341 4.57 -2.58 -35.79
C MET A 341 3.54 -3.53 -35.20
N ASP A 342 3.85 -4.82 -35.25
CA ASP A 342 3.14 -5.86 -34.54
C ASP A 342 3.50 -5.76 -33.04
N VAL A 343 2.86 -4.84 -32.32
CA VAL A 343 3.05 -4.63 -30.86
C VAL A 343 2.27 -5.67 -30.04
N THR A 344 2.00 -6.84 -30.63
CA THR A 344 1.12 -7.89 -30.09
C THR A 344 1.79 -8.77 -29.05
N ALA A 345 3.11 -8.64 -28.86
CA ALA A 345 3.79 -9.26 -27.74
C ALA A 345 4.19 -8.18 -26.73
N PHE A 346 3.76 -8.33 -25.47
CA PHE A 346 4.70 -8.07 -24.39
C PHE A 346 5.87 -9.00 -24.69
N THR A 347 6.98 -8.44 -25.18
CA THR A 347 8.07 -9.24 -25.73
C THR A 347 8.63 -10.15 -24.65
N THR A 348 8.45 -11.46 -24.85
CA THR A 348 9.30 -12.49 -24.32
C THR A 348 10.70 -12.36 -24.93
N ALA A 349 11.67 -12.81 -24.14
CA ALA A 349 13.06 -13.12 -24.46
C ALA A 349 14.13 -12.02 -24.29
N ASN A 350 15.10 -12.39 -23.44
CA ASN A 350 16.45 -11.85 -23.23
C ASN A 350 16.51 -10.51 -22.49
N GLY A 351 16.21 -10.57 -21.19
CA GLY A 351 16.56 -9.48 -20.27
C GLY A 351 18.06 -9.18 -20.35
N PRO A 352 18.46 -7.90 -20.42
CA PRO A 352 19.87 -7.52 -20.38
C PRO A 352 20.52 -8.02 -19.08
N GLU A 353 21.82 -8.28 -19.14
CA GLU A 353 22.64 -8.64 -17.97
C GLU A 353 22.34 -7.69 -16.81
N TYR A 354 21.96 -8.30 -15.69
CA TYR A 354 21.72 -7.68 -14.41
C TYR A 354 22.93 -6.85 -13.98
N ASN A 355 22.89 -5.53 -14.20
CA ASN A 355 23.81 -4.58 -13.59
C ASN A 355 23.05 -3.84 -12.47
N PRO A 356 23.24 -4.21 -11.19
CA PRO A 356 22.33 -3.86 -10.10
C PRO A 356 22.51 -2.43 -9.57
N TRP A 357 22.67 -1.45 -10.47
CA TRP A 357 22.99 -0.06 -10.14
C TRP A 357 24.43 0.09 -9.64
N GLY A 358 25.37 0.15 -10.59
CA GLY A 358 26.66 0.79 -10.34
C GLY A 358 26.43 2.21 -9.82
N ARG A 359 27.29 2.66 -8.90
CA ARG A 359 27.34 4.06 -8.48
C ARG A 359 27.42 4.92 -9.75
N ASP A 360 26.67 6.01 -9.78
CA ASP A 360 26.72 7.08 -10.78
C ASP A 360 25.83 6.94 -12.02
N ALA A 361 24.53 7.23 -11.88
CA ALA A 361 23.75 7.95 -12.91
C ALA A 361 22.33 8.33 -12.40
N PRO A 362 21.92 9.62 -12.41
CA PRO A 362 20.51 9.98 -12.31
C PRO A 362 19.84 9.73 -13.67
N PHE A 363 18.85 8.83 -13.70
CA PHE A 363 18.07 8.49 -14.91
C PHE A 363 16.98 9.53 -15.27
N VAL A 364 16.89 10.65 -14.54
CA VAL A 364 15.82 11.64 -14.71
C VAL A 364 16.37 13.07 -14.65
N ASP A 365 15.97 13.89 -15.62
CA ASP A 365 16.14 15.35 -15.58
C ASP A 365 15.23 15.95 -14.48
N THR A 366 15.86 16.25 -13.35
CA THR A 366 15.24 16.77 -12.12
C THR A 366 14.59 18.15 -12.31
N MET A 367 14.95 18.90 -13.37
CA MET A 367 14.39 20.23 -13.66
C MET A 367 12.89 20.19 -13.99
N SER A 368 12.38 19.05 -14.47
CA SER A 368 10.98 18.93 -14.91
C SER A 368 9.94 18.74 -13.79
N LEU A 369 10.38 18.52 -12.53
CA LEU A 369 9.50 18.30 -11.37
C LEU A 369 9.13 19.58 -10.61
N HIS A 370 9.72 20.73 -10.93
CA HIS A 370 9.55 21.97 -10.16
C HIS A 370 8.46 22.94 -10.66
N ASN A 371 7.75 22.61 -11.74
CA ASN A 371 6.85 23.57 -12.41
C ASN A 371 5.34 23.33 -12.21
N GLY A 372 4.92 22.80 -11.06
CA GLY A 372 3.51 22.56 -10.74
C GLY A 372 3.18 22.86 -9.29
N ASN A 373 3.15 24.13 -8.92
CA ASN A 373 2.87 24.60 -7.56
C ASN A 373 1.34 24.69 -7.35
N PRO A 374 0.69 23.92 -6.45
CA PRO A 374 -0.66 24.23 -6.00
C PRO A 374 -0.58 25.29 -4.89
N ARG A 375 -0.02 26.46 -5.22
CA ARG A 375 -0.08 27.65 -4.34
C ARG A 375 -1.13 28.61 -4.90
N MET A 376 -2.40 28.33 -4.65
CA MET A 376 -3.38 29.40 -4.58
C MET A 376 -4.41 29.13 -3.48
N MET A 377 -4.50 30.12 -2.59
CA MET A 377 -5.48 30.37 -1.53
C MET A 377 -5.09 29.88 -0.14
N ILE A 378 -4.36 30.74 0.59
CA ILE A 378 -4.72 31.32 1.89
C ILE A 378 -3.61 32.35 2.20
N SER A 379 -3.96 33.62 2.08
CA SER A 379 -3.12 34.75 2.49
C SER A 379 -3.31 34.99 3.98
N GLY A 380 -2.22 35.07 4.74
CA GLY A 380 -2.22 35.46 6.15
C GLY A 380 -0.81 35.39 6.73
N ALA A 381 -0.16 36.54 6.87
CA ALA A 381 1.22 36.70 7.31
C ALA A 381 1.45 36.25 8.76
N SER A 382 2.63 35.68 9.03
CA SER A 382 3.71 36.27 9.86
C SER A 382 4.50 35.25 10.71
N CYS A 383 5.80 35.54 10.79
CA CYS A 383 6.80 35.12 11.78
C CYS A 383 7.26 33.64 11.80
N VAL A 384 8.47 33.45 11.27
CA VAL A 384 9.31 32.25 11.42
C VAL A 384 10.03 32.31 12.76
N PRO A 385 9.95 31.28 13.63
CA PRO A 385 11.02 30.96 14.56
C PRO A 385 11.93 29.87 13.97
N GLU A 386 13.23 29.99 14.26
CA GLU A 386 14.28 29.03 13.89
C GLU A 386 13.99 27.60 14.38
N PRO A 387 14.49 26.57 13.69
CA PRO A 387 14.19 25.19 14.06
C PRO A 387 15.07 24.72 15.21
N GLU A 388 14.45 24.37 16.34
CA GLU A 388 15.09 23.54 17.35
C GLU A 388 15.42 22.16 16.76
N SER A 389 16.71 21.84 16.84
CA SER A 389 17.29 20.53 16.59
C SER A 389 16.72 19.51 17.58
N GLY A 390 15.91 18.54 17.12
CA GLY A 390 15.59 17.37 17.94
C GLY A 390 14.23 16.73 17.71
N ALA A 391 13.87 16.39 16.47
CA ALA A 391 12.78 15.45 16.23
C ALA A 391 13.14 14.53 15.07
N LEU A 392 13.65 13.33 15.39
CA LEU A 392 13.75 12.24 14.45
C LEU A 392 12.32 11.91 13.98
N TYR A 393 12.04 12.06 12.69
CA TYR A 393 10.71 11.86 12.11
C TYR A 393 10.19 10.45 12.41
N ASN A 394 9.13 10.37 13.20
CA ASN A 394 8.52 9.13 13.67
C ASN A 394 7.60 8.55 12.58
N TRP A 395 8.19 7.95 11.54
CA TRP A 395 7.48 7.16 10.53
C TRP A 395 7.15 5.77 11.11
N ASP A 396 6.24 5.69 12.09
CA ASP A 396 5.85 4.42 12.70
C ASP A 396 4.65 3.82 11.95
N PHE A 397 4.93 3.15 10.83
CA PHE A 397 3.92 2.39 10.10
C PHE A 397 3.70 1.05 10.80
N ASN A 398 2.96 1.06 11.90
CA ASN A 398 2.76 -0.14 12.67
C ASN A 398 1.26 -0.37 12.97
N PHE A 399 0.64 -1.12 12.06
CA PHE A 399 -0.71 -1.67 12.26
C PHE A 399 -0.85 -2.47 13.56
N ALA A 400 0.24 -3.06 14.06
CA ALA A 400 0.25 -3.77 15.32
C ALA A 400 0.57 -2.86 16.52
N ALA A 401 1.29 -1.73 16.37
CA ALA A 401 1.62 -0.86 17.51
C ALA A 401 0.40 -0.17 18.12
N LEU A 402 -0.64 0.13 17.32
CA LEU A 402 -1.91 0.62 17.87
C LEU A 402 -2.54 -0.35 18.89
N ALA A 403 -2.27 -1.65 18.77
CA ALA A 403 -2.73 -2.66 19.73
C ALA A 403 -1.79 -2.81 20.94
N PHE A 404 -0.54 -2.31 20.89
CA PHE A 404 0.49 -2.57 21.91
C PHE A 404 1.04 -1.32 22.61
N ASN A 405 0.85 -0.10 22.08
CA ASN A 405 1.34 1.14 22.70
C ASN A 405 0.39 1.73 23.77
N HIS A 406 -0.79 1.13 23.96
CA HIS A 406 -1.76 1.50 25.00
C HIS A 406 -2.22 0.31 25.86
N VAL A 407 -1.42 -0.77 25.92
CA VAL A 407 -1.61 -1.91 26.83
C VAL A 407 -0.67 -1.79 28.02
#